data_AF-A0A5C5VQ61-F1
#
_entry.id   AF-A0A5C5VQ61-F1
#
_cell.length_a   1.000
_cell.length_b   1.000
_cell.length_c   1.000
_cell.angle_alpha   90.00
_cell.angle_beta   90.00
_cell.angle_gamma   90.00
#
_symmetry.space_group_name_H-M   'P 1'
#
loop_
_entity.id
_entity.type
_entity.pdbx_description
1 polymer ?
#
loop_
_entity_poly.entity_id
_entity_poly.type
_entity_poly.pdbx_seq_one_letter_code
_entity_poly.pdbx_strand_id
1 'polypeptide(L)'
;MIRHPIRSVIVWCAGAVAALGADAPPEQLADALLAAERIALTPANLADWRALILPTADETAWERVAWLPTFRDGLLAADAADRPLLLWVMNGHPLGCT
;
A
#
# COMPACT_ATOMS: atom_id res chain seq x y z
N MET A 1 -27.55 32.43 -7.29
CA MET A 1 -26.27 32.02 -6.70
C MET A 1 -26.37 30.53 -6.37
N ILE A 2 -25.98 29.66 -7.31
CA ILE A 2 -26.06 28.20 -7.19
C ILE A 2 -24.63 27.68 -7.35
N ARG A 3 -24.05 27.14 -6.27
CA ARG A 3 -22.72 26.53 -6.29
C ARG A 3 -22.87 25.04 -6.58
N HIS A 4 -22.39 24.61 -7.74
CA HIS A 4 -22.11 23.19 -8.02
C HIS A 4 -20.83 22.78 -7.30
N PRO A 5 -20.78 21.62 -6.61
CA PRO A 5 -19.55 20.90 -6.38
C PRO A 5 -19.38 19.82 -7.45
N ILE A 6 -18.53 20.17 -8.43
CA ILE A 6 -17.36 19.42 -8.89
C ILE A 6 -17.53 17.89 -8.96
N ARG A 7 -17.61 17.44 -10.22
CA ARG A 7 -17.34 16.09 -10.71
C ARG A 7 -15.97 15.61 -10.25
N SER A 8 -15.90 14.57 -9.43
CA SER A 8 -14.68 13.81 -9.15
C SER A 8 -15.04 12.39 -8.72
N VAL A 9 -15.67 11.63 -9.61
CA VAL A 9 -15.79 10.17 -9.51
C VAL A 9 -15.55 9.61 -10.92
N ILE A 10 -14.33 9.75 -11.40
CA ILE A 10 -13.82 8.96 -12.52
C ILE A 10 -12.44 8.52 -12.07
N VAL A 11 -12.33 7.23 -11.78
CA VAL A 11 -11.15 6.37 -11.65
C VAL A 11 -11.55 5.37 -10.57
N TRP A 12 -11.82 4.15 -11.02
CA TRP A 12 -12.00 2.87 -10.29
C TRP A 12 -13.06 1.94 -10.92
N CYS A 13 -13.58 2.24 -12.12
CA CYS A 13 -14.22 1.21 -12.97
C CYS A 13 -13.29 0.65 -14.07
N ALA A 14 -12.09 1.22 -14.26
CA ALA A 14 -11.26 0.89 -15.42
C ALA A 14 -10.52 -0.45 -15.31
N GLY A 15 -10.22 -0.96 -14.11
CA GLY A 15 -9.33 -2.12 -13.97
C GLY A 15 -9.92 -3.45 -14.46
N ALA A 16 -11.17 -3.74 -14.13
CA ALA A 16 -11.81 -5.02 -14.48
C ALA A 16 -12.25 -5.08 -15.96
N VAL A 17 -12.67 -3.94 -16.53
CA VAL A 17 -13.10 -3.85 -17.93
C VAL A 17 -11.91 -3.68 -18.88
N ALA A 18 -10.79 -3.09 -18.45
CA ALA A 18 -9.61 -2.90 -19.31
C ALA A 18 -8.89 -4.20 -19.69
N ALA A 19 -9.13 -5.31 -18.98
CA ALA A 19 -8.60 -6.63 -19.34
C ALA A 19 -9.45 -7.38 -20.37
N LEU A 20 -10.68 -6.93 -20.60
CA LEU A 20 -11.60 -7.50 -21.59
C LEU A 20 -11.45 -6.74 -22.91
N GLY A 21 -11.25 -7.47 -24.02
CA GLY A 21 -11.28 -6.86 -25.35
C GLY A 21 -12.66 -6.25 -25.65
N ALA A 22 -12.74 -5.34 -26.61
CA ALA A 22 -13.99 -4.67 -26.99
C ALA A 22 -15.12 -5.64 -27.44
N ASP A 23 -14.73 -6.86 -27.84
CA ASP A 23 -15.63 -7.93 -28.30
C ASP A 23 -15.97 -8.96 -27.20
N ALA A 24 -15.62 -8.69 -25.94
CA ALA A 24 -15.89 -9.62 -24.85
C ALA A 24 -17.40 -9.90 -24.74
N PRO A 25 -17.80 -11.17 -24.66
CA PRO A 25 -19.21 -11.51 -24.64
C PRO A 25 -19.86 -11.04 -23.33
N PRO A 26 -21.17 -10.69 -23.35
CA PRO A 26 -21.83 -9.98 -22.25
C PRO A 26 -21.75 -10.68 -20.89
N GLU A 27 -21.68 -12.01 -20.86
CA GLU A 27 -21.52 -12.79 -19.64
C GLU A 27 -20.18 -12.54 -18.94
N GLN A 28 -19.10 -12.37 -19.69
CA GLN A 28 -17.77 -12.08 -19.12
C GLN A 28 -17.70 -10.65 -18.58
N LEU A 29 -18.39 -9.72 -19.23
CA LEU A 29 -18.53 -8.36 -18.73
C LEU A 29 -19.33 -8.34 -17.42
N ALA A 30 -20.42 -9.11 -17.34
CA ALA A 30 -21.23 -9.22 -16.12
C ALA A 30 -20.41 -9.82 -14.96
N ASP A 31 -19.65 -10.88 -15.20
CA ASP A 31 -18.79 -11.50 -14.18
C ASP A 31 -17.69 -10.54 -13.69
N ALA A 32 -17.07 -9.78 -14.60
CA ALA A 32 -16.06 -8.78 -14.26
C ALA A 32 -16.64 -7.63 -13.42
N LEU A 33 -17.85 -7.18 -13.74
CA LEU A 33 -18.56 -6.15 -12.97
C LEU A 33 -18.96 -6.66 -11.58
N LEU A 34 -19.48 -7.88 -11.48
CA LEU A 34 -19.80 -8.53 -10.19
C LEU A 34 -18.55 -8.74 -9.33
N ALA A 35 -17.44 -9.13 -9.95
CA ALA A 35 -16.16 -9.25 -9.26
C ALA A 35 -15.63 -7.88 -8.78
N ALA A 36 -15.79 -6.83 -9.58
CA ALA A 36 -15.42 -5.47 -9.20
C ALA A 36 -16.31 -4.94 -8.05
N GLU A 37 -17.63 -5.18 -8.09
CA GLU A 37 -18.55 -4.82 -7.00
C GLU A 37 -18.18 -5.47 -5.68
N ARG A 38 -17.72 -6.74 -5.70
CA ARG A 38 -17.24 -7.44 -4.51
C ARG A 38 -16.00 -6.82 -3.87
N ILE A 39 -15.18 -6.11 -4.63
CA ILE A 39 -13.93 -5.48 -4.17
C ILE A 39 -14.13 -3.97 -3.99
N ALA A 40 -15.29 -3.43 -4.39
CA ALA A 40 -15.56 -2.01 -4.31
C ALA A 40 -15.43 -1.50 -2.86
N LEU A 41 -14.64 -0.44 -2.68
CA LEU A 41 -14.55 0.27 -1.42
C LEU A 41 -15.87 1.03 -1.21
N THR A 42 -16.58 0.70 -0.14
CA THR A 42 -17.84 1.32 0.26
C THR A 42 -17.70 1.86 1.69
N PRO A 43 -18.57 2.80 2.12
CA PRO A 43 -18.59 3.22 3.52
C PRO A 43 -18.77 2.07 4.51
N ALA A 44 -19.47 1.00 4.10
CA ALA A 44 -19.75 -0.16 4.94
C ALA A 44 -18.52 -1.06 5.17
N ASN A 45 -17.62 -1.19 4.19
CA ASN A 45 -16.43 -2.07 4.28
C ASN A 45 -15.12 -1.29 4.47
N LEU A 46 -15.16 0.04 4.55
CA LEU A 46 -13.97 0.88 4.73
C LEU A 46 -13.17 0.51 5.98
N ALA A 47 -13.84 0.17 7.09
CA ALA A 47 -13.17 -0.21 8.32
C ALA A 47 -12.36 -1.52 8.14
N ASP A 48 -12.97 -2.52 7.50
CA ASP A 48 -12.35 -3.82 7.26
C ASP A 48 -11.15 -3.68 6.31
N TRP A 49 -11.31 -2.90 5.23
CA TRP A 49 -10.20 -2.60 4.32
C TRP A 49 -9.06 -1.86 5.01
N ARG A 50 -9.35 -0.90 5.87
CA ARG A 50 -8.32 -0.18 6.63
C ARG A 50 -7.58 -1.12 7.59
N ALA A 51 -8.31 -2.01 8.28
CA ALA A 51 -7.72 -2.99 9.18
C ALA A 51 -6.84 -4.00 8.43
N LEU A 52 -7.21 -4.36 7.19
CA LEU A 52 -6.44 -5.28 6.36
C LEU A 52 -5.20 -4.63 5.73
N ILE A 53 -5.28 -3.38 5.29
CA ILE A 53 -4.21 -2.69 4.54
C ILE A 53 -3.17 -2.06 5.46
N LEU A 54 -3.60 -1.49 6.58
CA LEU A 54 -2.66 -0.81 7.48
C LEU A 54 -1.83 -1.85 8.23
N PRO A 55 -0.52 -1.63 8.35
CA PRO A 55 0.32 -2.54 9.09
C PRO A 55 -0.08 -2.56 10.56
N THR A 56 0.00 -3.74 11.16
CA THR A 56 -0.21 -3.96 12.58
C THR A 56 0.97 -3.41 13.40
N ALA A 57 0.76 -3.23 14.70
CA ALA A 57 1.80 -2.78 15.62
C ALA A 57 2.99 -3.77 15.75
N ASP A 58 2.77 -5.04 15.41
CA ASP A 58 3.81 -6.06 15.37
C ASP A 58 4.61 -5.98 14.06
N GLU A 59 3.96 -5.70 12.94
CA GLU A 59 4.63 -5.47 11.64
C GLU A 59 5.46 -4.17 11.63
N THR A 60 5.11 -3.18 12.46
CA THR A 60 5.91 -1.96 12.67
C THR A 60 6.74 -1.97 13.95
N ALA A 61 6.92 -3.12 14.60
CA ALA A 61 7.68 -3.20 15.86
C ALA A 61 9.11 -2.67 15.75
N TRP A 62 9.71 -2.76 14.57
CA TRP A 62 11.04 -2.22 14.26
C TRP A 62 11.12 -0.70 14.45
N GLU A 63 10.02 0.05 14.34
CA GLU A 63 10.00 1.51 14.56
C GLU A 63 10.30 1.88 16.02
N ARG A 64 10.09 0.97 16.97
CA ARG A 64 10.34 1.20 18.41
C ARG A 64 11.81 1.11 18.79
N VAL A 65 12.66 0.57 17.91
CA VAL A 65 14.10 0.48 18.16
C VAL A 65 14.70 1.87 18.01
N ALA A 66 15.52 2.28 18.98
CA ALA A 66 16.26 3.54 18.93
C ALA A 66 17.43 3.45 17.92
N TRP A 67 17.10 3.40 16.63
CA TRP A 67 18.07 3.31 15.55
C TRP A 67 19.01 4.50 15.55
N LEU A 68 20.30 4.22 15.36
CA LEU A 68 21.26 5.28 15.10
C LEU A 68 21.10 5.76 13.66
N PRO A 69 21.06 7.08 13.41
CA PRO A 69 20.70 7.64 12.12
C PRO A 69 21.80 7.46 11.07
N THR A 70 23.05 7.17 11.48
CA THR A 70 24.16 6.96 10.58
C THR A 70 24.90 5.66 10.89
N PHE A 71 25.42 5.03 9.83
CA PHE A 71 26.23 3.82 9.96
C PHE A 71 27.49 4.05 10.80
N ARG A 72 28.12 5.23 10.69
CA ARG A 72 29.33 5.57 11.44
C ARG A 72 29.08 5.64 12.94
N ASP A 73 27.97 6.25 13.35
CA ASP A 73 27.60 6.33 14.77
C ASP A 73 27.37 4.92 15.35
N GLY A 74 26.75 4.03 14.54
CA GLY A 74 26.60 2.61 14.88
C GLY A 74 27.93 1.90 15.11
N LEU A 75 28.91 2.10 14.22
CA LEU A 75 30.26 1.52 14.38
C LEU A 75 30.94 2.00 15.66
N LEU A 76 30.93 3.30 15.93
CA LEU A 76 31.55 3.87 17.13
C LEU A 76 30.89 3.35 18.41
N ALA A 77 29.55 3.27 18.43
CA ALA A 77 28.81 2.77 19.58
C ALA A 77 29.03 1.27 19.84
N ALA A 78 29.11 0.46 18.76
CA ALA A 78 29.35 -0.97 18.85
C ALA A 78 30.77 -1.29 19.36
N ASP A 79 31.78 -0.59 18.83
CA ASP A 79 33.18 -0.69 19.26
C ASP A 79 33.35 -0.30 20.74
N ALA A 80 32.80 0.85 21.13
CA ALA A 80 32.86 1.32 22.52
C ALA A 80 32.15 0.37 23.51
N ALA A 81 31.14 -0.38 23.04
CA ALA A 81 30.39 -1.33 23.85
C ALA A 81 30.97 -2.76 23.81
N ASP A 82 31.99 -3.03 23.00
CA ASP A 82 32.51 -4.37 22.70
C ASP A 82 31.38 -5.36 22.29
N ARG A 83 30.50 -4.92 21.38
CA ARG A 83 29.34 -5.69 20.92
C ARG A 83 29.24 -5.71 19.40
N PRO A 84 28.68 -6.78 18.80
CA PRO A 84 28.44 -6.82 17.37
C PRO A 84 27.41 -5.78 16.92
N LEU A 85 27.61 -5.20 15.74
CA LEU A 85 26.69 -4.25 15.09
C LEU A 85 25.63 -5.01 14.27
N LEU A 86 24.35 -4.71 14.51
CA LEU A 86 23.26 -5.06 13.60
C LEU A 86 23.04 -3.91 12.62
N LEU A 87 23.27 -4.15 11.34
CA LEU A 87 22.96 -3.20 10.26
C LEU A 87 21.63 -3.58 9.60
N TRP A 88 20.63 -2.70 9.73
CA TRP A 88 19.36 -2.82 9.01
C TRP A 88 19.34 -1.84 7.84
N VAL A 89 19.16 -2.35 6.62
CA VAL A 89 19.07 -1.55 5.41
C VAL A 89 17.91 -2.06 4.54
N MET A 90 17.18 -1.14 3.91
CA MET A 90 16.29 -1.52 2.80
C MET A 90 17.13 -1.61 1.54
N ASN A 91 17.32 -2.83 1.04
CA ASN A 91 17.94 -3.06 -0.26
C ASN A 91 16.86 -2.98 -1.35
N GLY A 92 16.86 -1.90 -2.12
CA GLY A 92 15.94 -1.68 -3.23
C GLY A 92 15.62 -0.20 -3.43
N HIS A 93 15.29 0.21 -4.65
CA HIS A 93 14.75 1.55 -4.85
C HIS A 93 13.35 1.56 -4.21
N PRO A 94 13.05 2.45 -3.24
CA PRO A 94 11.78 2.44 -2.49
C PRO A 94 10.54 2.63 -3.37
N LEU A 95 10.71 3.01 -4.64
CA LEU A 95 9.67 3.16 -5.64
C LEU A 95 9.67 2.06 -6.71
N GLY A 96 10.52 1.03 -6.59
CA GLY A 96 10.60 -0.06 -7.55
C GLY A 96 11.06 0.34 -8.96
N CYS A 97 11.60 1.54 -9.17
CA CYS A 97 12.19 1.94 -10.45
C CYS A 97 13.54 1.24 -10.63
N THR A 98 13.53 0.05 -11.22
CA THR A 98 14.70 -0.60 -11.84
C THR A 98 14.38 -0.93 -13.27
#